data_AF-A0A3D1ZEP0-F1
#
_entry.id   AF-A0A3D1ZEP0-F1
#
_cell.length_a   1.000
_cell.length_b   1.000
_cell.length_c   1.000
_cell.angle_alpha   90.00
_cell.angle_beta   90.00
_cell.angle_gamma   90.00
#
_symmetry.space_group_name_H-M   'P 1'
#
loop_
_entity.id
_entity.type
_entity.pdbx_description
1 polymer ?
#
loop_
_entity_poly.entity_id
_entity_poly.type
_entity_poly.pdbx_seq_one_letter_code
_entity_poly.pdbx_strand_id
1 'polypeptide(L)' 'YAQNGAAAISVLTNADHFQGSIEHLSAVHDTVYPLGVPVLRKEFIYDPYQIYEARAYGADAI' A
#
# COMPACT_ATOMS: atom_id res chain seq x y z
N TYR A 1 5.85 8.23 9.61
CA TYR A 1 6.65 8.36 8.37
C TYR A 1 6.32 9.62 7.59
N ALA A 2 5.06 9.82 7.15
CA ALA A 2 4.66 11.00 6.38
C ALA A 2 5.05 12.35 7.03
N GLN A 3 4.71 12.55 8.32
CA GLN A 3 5.07 13.78 9.06
C GLN A 3 6.58 14.00 9.22
N ASN A 4 7.40 12.96 9.06
CA ASN A 4 8.87 13.04 9.13
C ASN A 4 9.51 13.15 7.72
N GLY A 5 8.73 13.51 6.69
CA GLY A 5 9.24 13.81 5.35
C GLY A 5 9.41 12.62 4.42
N ALA A 6 8.76 11.48 4.70
CA ALA A 6 8.75 10.36 3.75
C ALA A 6 8.03 10.76 2.45
N ALA A 7 8.69 10.58 1.30
CA ALA A 7 8.13 10.91 -0.01
C ALA A 7 7.03 9.94 -0.47
N ALA A 8 7.03 8.71 0.05
CA ALA A 8 6.03 7.69 -0.19
C ALA A 8 6.05 6.68 0.97
N ILE A 9 4.97 5.92 1.14
CA ILE A 9 4.89 4.80 2.10
C ILE A 9 4.78 3.48 1.34
N SER A 10 5.71 2.57 1.58
CA SER A 10 5.63 1.20 1.09
C SER A 10 4.97 0.30 2.13
N VAL A 11 3.92 -0.43 1.76
CA VAL A 11 3.18 -1.33 2.66
C VAL A 11 3.30 -2.76 2.17
N LEU A 12 3.85 -3.66 3.00
CA LEU A 12 3.88 -5.09 2.72
C LEU A 12 2.49 -5.69 2.95
N THR A 13 1.91 -6.30 1.90
CA THR A 13 0.58 -6.94 1.99
C THR A 13 0.64 -8.47 2.08
N ASN A 14 1.83 -9.05 1.96
CA ASN A 14 2.00 -10.50 1.90
C ASN A 14 1.84 -11.14 3.28
N ALA A 15 0.81 -11.96 3.45
CA ALA A 15 0.53 -12.61 4.74
C ALA A 15 1.53 -13.75 5.06
N ASP A 16 1.87 -14.57 4.07
CA ASP A 16 2.57 -15.85 4.27
C ASP A 16 4.00 -15.70 4.81
N HIS A 17 4.70 -14.62 4.43
CA HIS A 17 6.10 -14.42 4.79
C HIS A 17 6.36 -13.13 5.56
N PHE A 18 5.49 -12.13 5.42
CA PHE A 18 5.72 -10.80 5.97
C PHE A 18 4.66 -10.38 6.99
N GLN A 19 3.69 -11.25 7.31
CA GLN A 19 2.59 -10.95 8.23
C GLN A 19 1.83 -9.67 7.80
N GLY A 20 1.82 -9.40 6.50
CA GLY A 20 1.10 -8.30 5.89
C GLY A 20 -0.38 -8.61 5.71
N SER A 21 -1.14 -7.59 5.31
CA SER A 21 -2.55 -7.73 4.96
C SER A 21 -2.92 -6.62 3.98
N ILE A 22 -3.91 -6.88 3.12
CA ILE A 22 -4.41 -5.88 2.17
C ILE A 22 -5.16 -4.74 2.88
N GLU A 23 -5.72 -5.00 4.05
CA GLU A 23 -6.38 -4.02 4.90
C GLU A 23 -5.39 -3.00 5.47
N HIS A 24 -4.14 -3.41 5.74
CA HIS A 24 -3.07 -2.46 6.14
C HIS A 24 -2.82 -1.40 5.07
N LEU A 25 -2.93 -1.76 3.79
CA LEU A 25 -2.76 -0.82 2.68
C LEU A 25 -3.86 0.27 2.71
N SER A 26 -5.13 -0.13 2.86
CA SER A 26 -6.25 0.81 2.96
C SER A 26 -6.12 1.72 4.18
N ALA A 27 -5.80 1.16 5.35
CA ALA A 27 -5.65 1.95 6.58
C ALA A 27 -4.50 2.98 6.47
N VAL A 28 -3.39 2.60 5.84
CA VAL A 28 -2.28 3.51 5.57
C VAL A 28 -2.70 4.59 4.58
N HIS A 29 -3.34 4.22 3.46
CA HIS A 29 -3.87 5.18 2.47
C HIS A 29 -4.74 6.24 3.15
N ASP A 30 -5.77 5.84 3.90
CA ASP A 30 -6.70 6.77 4.57
C ASP A 30 -5.97 7.72 5.53
N THR A 31 -4.90 7.25 6.17
CA THR A 31 -4.10 8.04 7.11
C THR A 31 -3.22 9.07 6.40
N VAL A 32 -2.61 8.72 5.25
CA VAL A 32 -1.61 9.56 4.59
C VAL A 32 -2.13 10.36 3.40
N TYR A 33 -3.30 9.99 2.88
CA TYR A 33 -3.96 10.70 1.77
C TYR A 33 -4.19 12.19 2.08
N PRO A 34 -4.65 12.61 3.28
CA PRO A 34 -4.78 14.03 3.62
C PRO A 34 -3.44 14.79 3.65
N LEU A 35 -2.32 14.07 3.76
CA LEU A 35 -0.97 14.62 3.75
C LEU A 35 -0.35 14.63 2.34
N GLY A 36 -1.06 14.12 1.33
CA GLY A 36 -0.60 14.05 -0.05
C GLY A 36 0.58 13.09 -0.27
N VAL A 37 0.80 12.13 0.63
CA VAL A 37 1.89 11.15 0.50
C VAL A 37 1.38 9.89 -0.19
N PRO A 38 1.95 9.49 -1.34
CA PRO A 38 1.51 8.31 -2.09
C PRO A 38 1.87 6.99 -1.39
N VAL A 39 1.12 5.94 -1.71
CA VAL A 39 1.28 4.60 -1.14
C VAL A 39 1.63 3.55 -2.20
N LEU A 40 2.70 2.80 -1.97
CA LEU A 40 3.14 1.65 -2.78
C LEU A 40 2.65 0.34 -2.14
N ARG A 41 1.91 -0.48 -2.89
CA ARG A 41 1.64 -1.87 -2.47
C ARG A 41 2.87 -2.73 -2.74
N LYS A 42 3.55 -3.15 -1.69
CA LYS A 42 4.70 -4.05 -1.79
C LYS A 42 4.23 -5.50 -1.70
N GLU A 43 4.16 -6.16 -2.85
CA GLU A 43 3.68 -7.54 -2.99
C GLU A 43 4.42 -8.29 -4.10
N PHE A 44 4.37 -9.62 -4.07
CA PHE A 44 4.71 -10.45 -5.23
C PHE A 44 3.51 -10.55 -6.16
N ILE A 45 3.53 -9.78 -7.25
CA ILE A 45 2.44 -9.75 -8.23
C ILE A 45 2.67 -10.82 -9.30
N TYR A 46 1.70 -11.69 -9.47
CA TYR A 46 1.68 -12.78 -10.46
C TYR A 46 0.36 -12.89 -11.23
N ASP A 47 -0.69 -12.19 -10.81
CA ASP A 47 -1.99 -12.14 -11.50
C ASP A 47 -2.45 -10.69 -11.72
N PRO A 48 -2.99 -10.32 -12.90
CA PRO A 48 -3.53 -8.97 -13.16
C PRO A 48 -4.59 -8.51 -12.15
N TYR A 49 -5.36 -9.44 -11.56
CA TYR A 49 -6.28 -9.15 -10.47
C TYR A 49 -5.61 -8.36 -9.33
N GLN A 50 -4.36 -8.68 -8.99
CA GLN A 50 -3.63 -8.01 -7.92
C GLN A 50 -3.35 -6.52 -8.24
N ILE A 51 -3.29 -6.14 -9.52
CA ILE A 51 -3.18 -4.74 -9.95
C ILE A 51 -4.50 -4.01 -9.67
N TYR A 52 -5.63 -4.63 -10.04
CA TYR A 52 -6.95 -4.07 -9.78
C TYR A 52 -7.24 -3.98 -8.28
N GLU A 53 -6.89 -5.03 -7.52
CA GLU A 53 -7.00 -5.06 -6.06
C GLU A 53 -6.12 -3.98 -5.42
N ALA A 54 -4.87 -3.81 -5.86
CA ALA A 54 -4.00 -2.75 -5.35
C ALA A 54 -4.66 -1.37 -5.51
N ARG A 55 -5.21 -1.09 -6.70
CA ARG A 55 -5.87 0.20 -6.95
C ARG A 55 -7.16 0.36 -6.14
N ALA A 56 -7.95 -0.71 -5.99
CA ALA A 56 -9.17 -0.71 -5.21
C ALA A 56 -8.92 -0.41 -3.71
N TYR A 57 -7.75 -0.80 -3.18
CA TYR A 57 -7.34 -0.58 -1.79
C TYR A 57 -6.44 0.65 -1.61
N GLY A 58 -6.39 1.55 -2.60
CA GLY A 58 -5.76 2.86 -2.45
C GLY A 58 -4.26 2.92 -2.75
N ALA A 59 -3.69 1.91 -3.42
CA ALA A 59 -2.32 2.02 -3.93
C ALA A 59 -2.22 3.02 -5.09
N ASP A 60 -1.12 3.77 -5.09
CA ASP A 60 -0.72 4.68 -6.18
C ASP A 60 0.35 4.04 -7.07
N ALA A 61 1.02 3.00 -6.57
CA ALA A 61 2.01 2.21 -7.30
C ALA A 61 2.00 0.75 -6.81
N ILE A 62 2.57 -0.13 -7.62
CA ILE A 62 2.83 -1.55 -7.35
C ILE A 62 4.32 -1.86 -7.51
#